data_AF-A0AAQ3QPA7-F1
#
_entry.id   AF-A0AAQ3QPA7-F1
#
_cell.length_a   1.000
_cell.length_b   1.000
_cell.length_c   1.000
_cell.angle_alpha   90.00
_cell.angle_beta   90.00
_cell.angle_gamma   90.00
#
_symmetry.space_group_name_H-M   'P 1'
#
loop_
_entity.id
_entity.type
_entity.pdbx_description
1 polymer ?
#
loop_
_entity_poly.entity_id
_entity_poly.type
_entity_poly.pdbx_seq_one_letter_code
_entity_poly.pdbx_strand_id
1 'polypeptide(L)'
;MDTIRKIKMFAWKLAWGRLPTSTNLARFSNIPSCKCYVCNEGEDSADHIFFKCPFAMQLWSCVERYLGLGFKFKDLWPVGGWLKEGLPFDKRSGSKITGLIAACLWHLWKNRNNICFNKKSNGIFTFLFRALAEVYKDLPLNLD
;
A
#
# COMPACT_ATOMS: atom_id res chain seq x y z
N MET A 1 8.23 5.44 -18.01
CA MET A 1 7.28 6.56 -17.81
C MET A 1 5.89 6.11 -17.32
N ASP A 2 5.38 4.92 -17.67
CA ASP A 2 3.99 4.50 -17.32
C ASP A 2 3.68 4.24 -15.84
N THR A 3 4.66 3.79 -15.05
CA THR A 3 4.42 3.36 -13.66
C THR A 3 3.96 4.51 -12.76
N ILE A 4 4.55 5.70 -12.92
CA ILE A 4 4.21 6.88 -12.10
C ILE A 4 2.75 7.30 -12.35
N ARG A 5 2.29 7.28 -13.61
CA ARG A 5 0.89 7.61 -13.94
C ARG A 5 -0.09 6.61 -13.30
N LYS A 6 0.24 5.32 -13.32
CA LYS A 6 -0.57 4.27 -12.66
C LYS A 6 -0.64 4.47 -11.15
N ILE A 7 0.49 4.81 -10.50
CA ILE A 7 0.54 5.11 -9.06
C ILE A 7 -0.30 6.34 -8.73
N LYS A 8 -0.23 7.42 -9.52
CA LYS A 8 -1.06 8.62 -9.31
C LYS A 8 -2.55 8.31 -9.41
N MET A 9 -2.97 7.57 -10.43
CA MET A 9 -4.38 7.14 -10.57
C MET A 9 -4.82 6.23 -9.42
N PHE A 10 -3.94 5.34 -8.98
CA PHE A 10 -4.19 4.49 -7.81
C PHE A 10 -4.36 5.31 -6.53
N ALA A 11 -3.43 6.23 -6.24
CA ALA A 11 -3.47 7.07 -5.05
C ALA A 11 -4.75 7.91 -5.02
N TRP A 12 -5.16 8.46 -6.16
CA TRP A 12 -6.44 9.16 -6.28
C TRP A 12 -7.62 8.23 -5.98
N LYS A 13 -7.71 7.05 -6.62
CA LYS A 13 -8.80 6.10 -6.35
C LYS A 13 -8.83 5.69 -4.88
N LEU A 14 -7.67 5.51 -4.27
CA LEU A 14 -7.53 5.16 -2.86
C LEU A 14 -8.04 6.28 -1.95
N ALA A 15 -7.61 7.53 -2.18
CA ALA A 15 -8.02 8.69 -1.39
C ALA A 15 -9.56 8.91 -1.43
N TRP A 16 -10.19 8.57 -2.54
CA TRP A 16 -11.65 8.68 -2.73
C TRP A 16 -12.42 7.41 -2.37
N GLY A 17 -11.76 6.37 -1.86
CA GLY A 17 -12.42 5.10 -1.51
C GLY A 17 -13.02 4.36 -2.72
N ARG A 18 -12.45 4.56 -3.92
CA ARG A 18 -12.93 4.04 -5.21
C ARG A 18 -12.08 2.89 -5.76
N LEU A 19 -11.31 2.21 -4.92
CA LEU A 19 -10.62 1.00 -5.35
C LEU A 19 -11.64 -0.12 -5.60
N PRO A 20 -11.45 -0.98 -6.62
CA PRO A 20 -12.33 -2.11 -6.91
C PRO A 20 -12.08 -3.27 -5.94
N THR A 21 -12.37 -3.03 -4.66
CA THR A 21 -12.43 -4.07 -3.62
C THR A 21 -13.80 -4.74 -3.66
N SER A 22 -13.94 -5.95 -3.14
CA SER A 22 -15.21 -6.66 -3.13
C SER A 22 -16.27 -5.89 -2.34
N THR A 23 -15.91 -5.30 -1.21
CA THR A 23 -16.81 -4.44 -0.42
C THR A 23 -17.32 -3.24 -1.24
N ASN A 24 -16.50 -2.69 -2.14
CA ASN A 24 -16.93 -1.60 -3.02
C ASN A 24 -17.76 -2.09 -4.20
N LEU A 25 -17.41 -3.24 -4.79
CA LEU A 25 -18.15 -3.83 -5.91
C LEU A 25 -19.54 -4.31 -5.51
N ALA A 26 -19.68 -4.85 -4.29
CA ALA A 26 -20.95 -5.28 -3.71
C ALA A 26 -21.97 -4.14 -3.59
N ARG A 27 -21.54 -2.87 -3.61
CA ARG A 27 -22.45 -1.71 -3.61
C ARG A 27 -23.13 -1.45 -4.95
N PHE A 28 -22.55 -1.94 -6.04
CA PHE A 28 -22.98 -1.63 -7.41
C PHE A 28 -23.36 -2.88 -8.21
N SER A 29 -23.16 -4.07 -7.65
CA SER A 29 -23.42 -5.35 -8.31
C SER A 29 -23.80 -6.39 -7.27
N ASN A 30 -24.54 -7.43 -7.69
CA ASN A 30 -24.90 -8.58 -6.85
C ASN A 30 -23.71 -9.53 -6.60
N ILE A 31 -22.50 -8.99 -6.46
CA ILE A 31 -21.29 -9.73 -6.10
C ILE A 31 -21.20 -9.72 -4.57
N PRO A 32 -21.18 -10.88 -3.90
CA PRO A 32 -21.02 -10.92 -2.45
C PRO A 32 -19.66 -10.32 -2.04
N SER A 33 -19.67 -9.53 -0.97
CA SER A 33 -18.41 -9.15 -0.32
C SER A 33 -17.68 -10.42 0.11
N CYS A 34 -16.40 -10.48 -0.17
CA CYS A 34 -15.56 -11.62 0.12
C CYS A 34 -14.48 -11.27 1.15
N LYS A 35 -13.88 -12.32 1.71
CA LYS A 35 -12.73 -12.16 2.60
C LYS A 35 -11.53 -11.59 1.84
N CYS A 36 -10.61 -10.96 2.56
CA CYS A 36 -9.36 -10.47 1.97
C CYS A 36 -8.66 -11.58 1.18
N TYR A 37 -8.37 -11.33 -0.11
CA TYR A 37 -7.68 -12.31 -0.95
C TYR A 37 -6.26 -12.66 -0.47
N VAL A 38 -5.65 -11.81 0.36
CA VAL A 38 -4.26 -11.99 0.80
C VAL A 38 -4.16 -12.92 2.01
N CYS A 39 -4.92 -12.62 3.08
CA CYS A 39 -4.87 -13.39 4.34
C CYS A 39 -6.06 -14.31 4.55
N ASN A 40 -7.07 -14.27 3.68
CA ASN A 40 -8.33 -15.02 3.82
C ASN A 40 -9.11 -14.73 5.12
N GLU A 41 -8.85 -13.57 5.71
CA GLU A 41 -9.47 -13.07 6.94
C GLU A 41 -9.92 -11.62 6.75
N GLY A 42 -10.92 -11.17 7.53
CA GLY A 42 -11.50 -9.84 7.39
C GLY A 42 -12.14 -9.57 6.03
N GLU A 43 -12.75 -8.41 5.85
CA GLU A 43 -13.33 -8.01 4.57
C GLU A 43 -12.28 -7.57 3.57
N ASP A 44 -12.45 -7.89 2.30
CA ASP A 44 -11.69 -7.28 1.21
C ASP A 44 -12.13 -5.82 1.00
N SER A 45 -11.56 -4.95 1.84
CA SER A 45 -11.74 -3.50 1.88
C SER A 45 -10.38 -2.80 1.89
N ALA A 46 -10.32 -1.53 1.45
CA ALA A 46 -9.06 -0.77 1.42
C ALA A 46 -8.42 -0.71 2.81
N ASP A 47 -9.22 -0.42 3.82
CA ASP A 47 -8.81 -0.36 5.21
C ASP A 47 -8.17 -1.67 5.70
N HIS A 48 -8.80 -2.81 5.39
CA HIS A 48 -8.21 -4.09 5.75
C HIS A 48 -6.94 -4.36 4.93
N ILE A 49 -7.01 -4.26 3.60
CA ILE A 49 -5.88 -4.57 2.69
C ILE A 49 -4.63 -3.77 3.06
N PHE A 50 -4.78 -2.50 3.42
CA PHE A 50 -3.64 -1.63 3.68
C PHE A 50 -3.22 -1.57 5.15
N PHE A 51 -4.09 -1.82 6.12
CA PHE A 51 -3.74 -1.57 7.53
C PHE A 51 -4.04 -2.69 8.52
N LYS A 52 -5.07 -3.52 8.26
CA LYS A 52 -5.48 -4.59 9.19
C LYS A 52 -5.07 -5.99 8.73
N CYS A 53 -4.72 -6.14 7.46
CA CYS A 53 -4.23 -7.39 6.90
C CYS A 53 -2.90 -7.76 7.58
N PRO A 54 -2.75 -8.98 8.12
CA PRO A 54 -1.50 -9.42 8.77
C PRO A 54 -0.27 -9.23 7.86
N PHE A 55 -0.44 -9.44 6.56
CA PHE A 55 0.61 -9.21 5.57
C PHE A 55 1.03 -7.73 5.48
N ALA A 56 0.06 -6.81 5.49
CA ALA A 56 0.34 -5.37 5.47
C ALA A 56 0.95 -4.90 6.80
N MET A 57 0.48 -5.43 7.93
CA MET A 57 1.04 -5.09 9.25
C MET A 57 2.51 -5.49 9.38
N GLN A 58 2.90 -6.65 8.84
CA GLN A 58 4.31 -7.05 8.78
C GLN A 58 5.14 -6.07 7.94
N LEU A 59 4.60 -5.64 6.79
CA LEU A 59 5.28 -4.70 5.89
C LEU A 59 5.50 -3.36 6.61
N TRP A 60 4.46 -2.83 7.25
CA TRP A 60 4.56 -1.59 7.99
C TRP A 60 5.51 -1.70 9.18
N SER A 61 5.53 -2.83 9.88
CA SER A 61 6.49 -3.05 10.97
C SER A 61 7.95 -2.92 10.48
N CYS A 62 8.26 -3.41 9.28
CA CYS A 62 9.57 -3.22 8.66
C CYS A 62 9.84 -1.76 8.30
N VAL A 63 8.87 -1.08 7.68
CA VAL A 63 8.99 0.33 7.25
C VAL A 63 9.12 1.27 8.45
N GLU A 64 8.32 1.08 9.50
CA GLU A 64 8.36 1.84 10.75
C GLU A 64 9.74 1.74 11.41
N ARG A 65 10.30 0.52 11.47
CA ARG A 65 11.64 0.27 12.01
C ARG A 65 12.72 0.91 11.15
N TYR A 66 12.61 0.78 9.82
CA TYR A 66 13.58 1.35 8.89
C TYR A 66 13.62 2.88 8.94
N LEU A 67 12.45 3.51 9.07
CA LEU A 67 12.32 4.97 9.11
C LEU A 67 12.44 5.57 10.53
N GLY A 68 12.51 4.74 11.58
CA GLY A 68 12.56 5.21 12.97
C GLY A 68 11.31 5.98 13.39
N LEU A 69 10.13 5.61 12.88
CA LEU A 69 8.89 6.35 13.13
C LEU A 69 8.37 6.11 14.55
N GLY A 70 7.96 7.20 15.22
CA GLY A 70 7.32 7.16 16.55
C GLY A 70 5.83 6.81 16.53
N PHE A 71 5.25 6.54 15.37
CA PHE A 71 3.83 6.17 15.21
C PHE A 71 3.68 4.84 14.47
N LYS A 72 2.51 4.22 14.59
CA LYS A 72 2.15 3.02 13.83
C LYS A 72 1.26 3.36 12.64
N PHE A 73 1.52 2.75 11.49
CA PHE A 73 0.71 2.99 10.29
C PHE A 73 -0.74 2.54 10.46
N LYS A 74 -0.98 1.50 11.26
CA LYS A 74 -2.36 1.04 11.57
C LYS A 74 -3.21 2.12 12.25
N ASP A 75 -2.57 3.07 12.93
CA ASP A 75 -3.23 4.13 13.68
C ASP A 75 -3.49 5.38 12.82
N LEU A 76 -3.00 5.42 11.57
CA LEU A 76 -3.20 6.50 10.60
C LEU A 76 -4.59 6.47 9.93
N TRP A 77 -5.61 6.12 10.69
CA TRP A 77 -6.96 5.90 10.20
C TRP A 77 -7.71 7.20 9.84
N PRO A 78 -8.56 7.24 8.79
CA PRO A 78 -8.73 6.29 7.69
C PRO A 78 -7.87 6.65 6.46
N VAL A 79 -7.73 5.69 5.52
CA VAL A 79 -6.85 5.82 4.33
C VAL A 79 -7.11 7.11 3.53
N GLY A 80 -8.35 7.61 3.53
CA GLY A 80 -8.73 8.83 2.83
C GLY A 80 -8.31 10.14 3.50
N GLY A 81 -8.15 10.16 4.83
CA GLY A 81 -7.84 11.38 5.59
C GLY A 81 -6.41 11.88 5.35
N TRP A 82 -5.44 11.08 5.77
CA TRP A 82 -4.00 11.36 5.58
C TRP A 82 -3.55 11.51 4.10
N LEU A 83 -4.18 10.81 3.14
CA LEU A 83 -3.88 11.02 1.71
C LEU A 83 -4.39 12.37 1.17
N LYS A 84 -5.46 12.92 1.75
CA LYS A 84 -6.02 14.23 1.37
C LYS A 84 -5.33 15.39 2.09
N GLU A 85 -5.01 15.19 3.36
CA GLU A 85 -4.39 16.19 4.24
C GLU A 85 -2.86 16.25 4.07
N GLY A 86 -2.28 15.23 3.43
CA GLY A 86 -0.84 15.09 3.28
C GLY A 86 -0.22 14.36 4.47
N LEU A 87 0.91 13.71 4.23
CA LEU A 87 1.64 13.02 5.29
C LEU A 87 2.34 14.05 6.21
N PRO A 88 2.41 13.80 7.53
CA PRO A 88 3.00 14.71 8.51
C PRO A 88 4.55 14.69 8.48
N PHE A 89 5.16 14.75 7.30
CA PHE A 89 6.62 14.75 7.13
C PHE A 89 7.12 16.14 6.71
N ASP A 90 8.35 16.49 7.13
CA ASP A 90 8.99 17.75 6.72
C ASP A 90 9.13 17.83 5.19
N LYS A 91 9.16 19.04 4.61
CA LYS A 91 9.16 19.25 3.15
C LYS A 91 10.37 18.64 2.41
N ARG A 92 11.49 18.40 3.09
CA ARG A 92 12.78 17.92 2.54
C ARG A 92 12.91 16.39 2.63
N SER A 93 12.51 15.77 3.74
CA SER A 93 12.49 14.31 3.94
C SER A 93 11.17 13.67 3.50
N GLY A 94 10.10 14.47 3.48
CA GLY A 94 8.73 14.03 3.17
C GLY A 94 8.56 13.50 1.76
N SER A 95 9.31 13.98 0.76
CA SER A 95 9.19 13.47 -0.62
C SER A 95 9.60 11.99 -0.75
N LYS A 96 10.74 11.60 -0.13
CA LYS A 96 11.24 10.21 -0.18
C LYS A 96 10.40 9.27 0.67
N ILE A 97 10.04 9.70 1.89
CA ILE A 97 9.19 8.91 2.78
C ILE A 97 7.79 8.73 2.18
N THR A 98 7.20 9.80 1.65
CA THR A 98 5.92 9.72 0.91
C THR A 98 6.04 8.81 -0.30
N GLY A 99 7.15 8.87 -1.03
CA GLY A 99 7.45 7.96 -2.14
C GLY A 99 7.47 6.49 -1.72
N LEU A 100 8.15 6.17 -0.61
CA LEU A 100 8.19 4.82 -0.05
C LEU A 100 6.81 4.32 0.39
N ILE A 101 6.05 5.15 1.10
CA ILE A 101 4.69 4.81 1.53
C ILE A 101 3.79 4.56 0.32
N ALA A 102 3.83 5.45 -0.68
CA ALA A 102 3.06 5.29 -1.91
C ALA A 102 3.45 4.02 -2.69
N ALA A 103 4.74 3.70 -2.74
CA ALA A 103 5.23 2.46 -3.34
C ALA A 103 4.72 1.23 -2.57
N CYS A 104 4.82 1.21 -1.24
CA CYS A 104 4.29 0.13 -0.40
C CYS A 104 2.79 -0.10 -0.63
N LEU A 105 1.98 0.97 -0.61
CA LEU A 105 0.54 0.91 -0.90
C LEU A 105 0.26 0.35 -2.30
N TRP A 106 1.00 0.82 -3.31
CA TRP A 106 0.87 0.35 -4.69
C TRP A 106 1.19 -1.14 -4.83
N HIS A 107 2.26 -1.61 -4.18
CA HIS A 107 2.67 -3.00 -4.24
C HIS A 107 1.75 -3.93 -3.45
N LEU A 108 1.22 -3.50 -2.29
CA LEU A 108 0.15 -4.22 -1.58
C LEU A 108 -1.08 -4.39 -2.47
N TRP A 109 -1.51 -3.31 -3.14
CA TRP A 109 -2.64 -3.35 -4.05
C TRP A 109 -2.41 -4.31 -5.23
N LYS A 110 -1.23 -4.24 -5.86
CA LYS A 110 -0.86 -5.18 -6.93
C LYS A 110 -0.83 -6.63 -6.43
N ASN A 111 -0.32 -6.88 -5.22
CA ASN A 111 -0.29 -8.23 -4.66
C ASN A 111 -1.70 -8.80 -4.52
N ARG A 112 -2.59 -8.05 -3.86
CA ARG A 112 -4.00 -8.44 -3.69
C ARG A 112 -4.65 -8.75 -5.04
N ASN A 113 -4.43 -7.91 -6.06
CA ASN A 113 -4.97 -8.15 -7.40
C ASN A 113 -4.38 -9.39 -8.06
N ASN A 114 -3.08 -9.63 -7.91
CA ASN A 114 -2.43 -10.80 -8.48
C ASN A 114 -2.93 -12.11 -7.84
N ILE A 115 -3.22 -12.09 -6.54
CA ILE A 115 -3.83 -13.25 -5.87
C ILE A 115 -5.28 -13.43 -6.34
N CYS A 116 -6.06 -12.35 -6.39
CA CYS A 116 -7.46 -12.37 -6.85
C CYS A 116 -7.60 -12.93 -8.28
N PHE A 117 -6.77 -12.50 -9.23
CA PHE A 117 -6.94 -12.83 -10.65
C PHE A 117 -6.03 -13.96 -11.14
N ASN A 118 -4.84 -14.09 -10.57
CA ASN A 118 -3.83 -15.04 -11.04
C ASN A 118 -3.45 -16.11 -10.01
N LYS A 119 -4.03 -16.08 -8.80
CA LYS A 119 -3.72 -17.00 -7.69
C LYS A 119 -2.22 -17.09 -7.35
N LYS A 120 -1.47 -16.02 -7.61
CA LYS A 120 -0.02 -15.92 -7.35
C LYS A 120 0.25 -14.86 -6.28
N SER A 121 0.93 -15.24 -5.22
CA SER A 121 1.43 -14.33 -4.18
C SER A 121 2.93 -14.11 -4.35
N ASN A 122 3.43 -12.91 -4.03
CA ASN A 122 4.87 -12.73 -3.81
C ASN A 122 5.16 -12.65 -2.31
N GLY A 123 6.40 -12.93 -1.91
CA GLY A 123 6.83 -12.76 -0.52
C GLY A 123 7.05 -11.30 -0.15
N ILE A 124 6.98 -11.00 1.15
CA ILE A 124 7.14 -9.64 1.71
C ILE A 124 8.46 -8.97 1.32
N PHE A 125 9.55 -9.74 1.29
CA PHE A 125 10.89 -9.27 0.93
C PHE A 125 10.97 -8.81 -0.51
N THR A 126 10.29 -9.49 -1.43
CA THR A 126 10.22 -9.09 -2.84
C THR A 126 9.53 -7.73 -2.99
N PHE A 127 8.57 -7.40 -2.12
CA PHE A 127 7.89 -6.10 -2.13
C PHE A 127 8.75 -4.99 -1.56
N LEU A 128 9.38 -5.21 -0.41
CA LEU A 128 10.28 -4.24 0.20
C LEU A 128 11.44 -3.91 -0.73
N PHE A 129 12.08 -4.93 -1.33
CA PHE A 129 13.17 -4.71 -2.26
C PHE A 129 12.73 -3.91 -3.49
N ARG A 130 11.55 -4.21 -4.08
CA ARG A 130 11.02 -3.46 -5.23
C ARG A 130 10.62 -2.04 -4.87
N ALA A 131 10.00 -1.82 -3.71
CA ALA A 131 9.61 -0.50 -3.23
C ALA A 131 10.84 0.37 -2.93
N LEU A 132 11.85 -0.18 -2.26
CA LEU A 132 13.12 0.48 -2.02
C LEU A 132 13.84 0.77 -3.35
N ALA A 133 13.98 -0.21 -4.24
CA ALA A 133 14.60 0.01 -5.54
C ALA A 133 13.86 1.04 -6.40
N GLU A 134 12.53 1.17 -6.28
CA GLU A 134 11.77 2.22 -6.98
C GLU A 134 12.02 3.63 -6.41
N VAL A 135 12.29 3.76 -5.11
CA VAL A 135 12.51 5.04 -4.41
C VAL A 135 13.97 5.48 -4.43
N TYR A 136 14.89 4.52 -4.39
CA TYR A 136 16.34 4.74 -4.27
C TYR A 136 17.10 4.49 -5.59
N LYS A 137 16.42 4.53 -6.73
CA LYS A 137 17.03 4.40 -8.08
C LYS A 137 18.19 5.37 -8.35
N ASP A 138 18.27 6.47 -7.62
CA ASP A 138 19.33 7.48 -7.71
C ASP A 138 20.42 7.36 -6.63
N LEU A 139 20.42 6.29 -5.82
CA LEU A 139 21.46 6.07 -4.82
C LEU A 139 22.63 5.30 -5.45
N PRO A 140 23.87 5.83 -5.47
CA PRO A 140 25.02 5.03 -5.85
C PRO A 140 25.09 3.86 -4.88
N LEU A 141 24.94 2.64 -5.40
CA LEU A 141 25.23 1.41 -4.68
C LEU A 141 26.74 1.32 -4.49
N ASN A 142 27.29 2.14 -3.58
CA ASN A 142 28.56 1.82 -2.96
C ASN A 142 28.23 0.93 -1.77
N LEU A 143 28.13 -0.35 -2.07
CA LEU A 143 28.34 -1.40 -1.08
C LEU A 143 29.85 -1.56 -0.98
N ASP A 144 30.46 -0.76 -0.11
CA ASP A 144 31.77 -1.05 0.48
C ASP A 144 31.55 -1.79 1.82
#